data_AF-A0A7S3KAE7-F1
#
_entry.id   AF-A0A7S3KAE7-F1
#
_cell.length_a   1.000
_cell.length_b   1.000
_cell.length_c   1.000
_cell.angle_alpha   90.00
_cell.angle_beta   90.00
_cell.angle_gamma   90.00
#
_symmetry.space_group_name_H-M   'P 1'
#
loop_
_entity.id
_entity.type
_entity.pdbx_description
1 polymer ?
#
loop_
_entity_poly.entity_id
_entity_poly.type
_entity_poly.pdbx_seq_one_letter_code
_entity_poly.pdbx_strand_id
1 'polypeptide(L)'
;MQGIAIFIGPILMKYMNPRLVIVIGLSICLGSIFAATFTTNFIVFAILFALFGIGIGIAYLVPLLLAWEFFPQRKGLLSGIIVGAFGFGAFFFGFISLAIVNPSNESPTIHTEGGDIFDKDSKPARDALKMLRINC
;
A
#
# COMPACT_ATOMS: atom_id res chain seq x y z
N MET A 1 -2.33 3.86 -9.73
CA MET A 1 -3.47 3.14 -10.35
C MET A 1 -4.68 2.95 -9.42
N GLN A 2 -4.53 3.03 -8.09
CA GLN A 2 -5.62 2.83 -7.12
C GLN A 2 -6.87 3.70 -7.38
N GLY A 3 -6.70 5.00 -7.68
CA GLY A 3 -7.83 5.91 -7.84
C GLY A 3 -8.81 5.56 -8.97
N ILE A 4 -8.33 4.96 -10.07
CA ILE A 4 -9.18 4.49 -11.17
C ILE A 4 -9.84 3.16 -10.79
N ALA A 5 -9.07 2.24 -10.20
CA ALA A 5 -9.53 0.91 -9.82
C ALA A 5 -10.58 0.92 -8.71
N ILE A 6 -10.72 2.02 -7.98
CA ILE A 6 -11.63 2.14 -6.83
C ILE A 6 -13.10 1.91 -7.21
N PHE A 7 -13.49 2.24 -8.45
CA PHE A 7 -14.86 2.07 -8.93
C PHE A 7 -15.18 0.63 -9.36
N ILE A 8 -14.16 -0.21 -9.58
CA ILE A 8 -14.34 -1.58 -10.07
C ILE A 8 -15.04 -2.44 -9.01
N GLY A 9 -14.62 -2.35 -7.74
CA GLY A 9 -15.20 -3.10 -6.63
C GLY A 9 -16.71 -2.90 -6.49
N PRO A 10 -17.20 -1.64 -6.36
CA PRO A 10 -18.62 -1.32 -6.31
C PRO A 10 -19.43 -1.80 -7.51
N ILE A 11 -18.87 -1.76 -8.73
CA ILE A 11 -19.54 -2.29 -9.92
C ILE A 11 -19.68 -3.81 -9.81
N LEU A 12 -18.62 -4.50 -9.37
CA LEU A 12 -18.59 -5.96 -9.25
C LEU A 12 -19.57 -6.47 -8.18
N MET A 13 -19.79 -5.71 -7.10
CA MET A 13 -20.80 -6.04 -6.08
C MET A 13 -22.24 -6.09 -6.60
N LYS A 14 -22.55 -5.44 -7.74
CA LYS A 14 -23.88 -5.53 -8.35
C LYS A 14 -24.18 -6.92 -8.91
N TYR A 15 -23.14 -7.69 -9.23
CA TYR A 15 -23.24 -8.98 -9.91
C TYR A 15 -22.71 -10.14 -9.06
N MET A 16 -21.94 -9.87 -8.00
CA MET A 16 -21.25 -10.87 -7.18
C MET A 16 -21.42 -10.58 -5.69
N ASN A 17 -21.26 -11.62 -4.85
CA ASN A 17 -21.29 -11.45 -3.39
C ASN A 17 -20.14 -10.52 -2.93
N PRO A 18 -20.43 -9.48 -2.13
CA PRO A 18 -19.42 -8.54 -1.65
C PRO A 18 -18.21 -9.19 -0.97
N ARG A 19 -18.40 -10.30 -0.24
CA ARG A 19 -17.31 -11.04 0.40
C ARG A 19 -16.32 -11.59 -0.63
N LEU A 20 -16.83 -12.12 -1.74
CA LEU A 20 -16.00 -12.67 -2.81
C LEU A 20 -15.21 -11.55 -3.51
N VAL A 21 -15.83 -10.39 -3.74
CA VAL A 21 -15.15 -9.22 -4.33
C VAL A 21 -13.98 -8.76 -3.45
N ILE A 22 -14.17 -8.69 -2.13
CA ILE A 22 -13.10 -8.35 -1.17
C ILE A 22 -11.98 -9.39 -1.26
N VAL A 23 -12.29 -10.69 -1.20
CA VAL A 23 -11.28 -11.76 -1.24
C VAL A 23 -10.48 -11.72 -2.53
N ILE A 24 -11.12 -11.48 -3.67
CA ILE A 24 -10.43 -11.35 -4.97
C ILE A 24 -9.48 -10.13 -4.95
N GLY A 25 -9.98 -8.95 -4.54
CA GLY A 25 -9.14 -7.75 -4.48
C GLY A 25 -7.94 -7.90 -3.55
N LEU A 26 -8.15 -8.49 -2.37
CA LEU A 26 -7.08 -8.77 -1.42
C LEU A 26 -6.11 -9.85 -1.91
N SER A 27 -6.58 -10.87 -2.62
CA SER A 27 -5.73 -11.90 -3.20
C SER A 27 -4.82 -11.33 -4.30
N ILE A 28 -5.35 -10.43 -5.13
CA ILE A 28 -4.57 -9.70 -6.14
C ILE A 28 -3.53 -8.81 -5.44
N CYS A 29 -3.95 -8.08 -4.41
CA CYS A 29 -3.08 -7.22 -3.62
C CYS A 29 -1.90 -8.02 -3.00
N LEU A 30 -2.19 -9.06 -2.22
CA LEU A 30 -1.17 -9.87 -1.56
C LEU A 30 -0.32 -10.67 -2.57
N GLY A 31 -0.94 -11.24 -3.60
CA GLY A 31 -0.24 -12.00 -4.63
C GLY A 31 0.73 -11.15 -5.43
N SER A 32 0.33 -9.94 -5.81
CA SER A 32 1.18 -9.04 -6.60
C SER A 32 2.37 -8.49 -5.81
N ILE A 33 2.16 -8.06 -4.55
CA ILE A 33 3.28 -7.58 -3.72
C ILE A 33 4.24 -8.72 -3.33
N PHE A 34 3.70 -9.92 -3.10
CA PHE A 34 4.52 -11.11 -2.86
C PHE A 34 5.35 -11.46 -4.10
N ALA A 35 4.74 -11.48 -5.29
CA ALA A 35 5.44 -11.70 -6.55
C ALA A 35 6.50 -10.61 -6.83
N ALA A 36 6.21 -9.35 -6.49
CA ALA A 36 7.14 -8.24 -6.66
C ALA A 36 8.44 -8.44 -5.86
N THR A 37 8.38 -9.14 -4.72
CA THR A 37 9.55 -9.45 -3.89
C THR A 37 10.56 -10.37 -4.57
N PHE A 38 10.15 -11.18 -5.55
CA PHE A 38 11.03 -12.07 -6.30
C PHE A 38 11.64 -11.45 -7.56
N THR A 39 11.21 -10.24 -7.91
CA THR A 39 11.59 -9.61 -9.17
C THR A 39 12.77 -8.66 -8.97
N THR A 40 13.77 -8.75 -9.84
CA THR A 40 14.91 -7.82 -9.87
C THR A 40 14.84 -6.80 -11.00
N ASN A 41 13.94 -7.00 -11.97
CA ASN A 41 13.72 -6.11 -13.10
C ASN A 41 12.73 -4.99 -12.73
N PHE A 42 13.15 -3.73 -12.89
CA PHE A 42 12.34 -2.56 -12.56
C PHE A 42 10.98 -2.51 -13.28
N ILE A 43 10.93 -2.87 -14.57
CA ILE A 43 9.69 -2.80 -15.36
C ILE A 43 8.67 -3.82 -14.83
N VAL A 44 9.13 -5.05 -14.55
CA VAL A 44 8.27 -6.10 -14.00
C VAL A 44 7.81 -5.72 -12.59
N PHE A 45 8.69 -5.15 -11.76
CA PHE A 45 8.33 -4.61 -10.45
C PHE A 45 7.25 -3.53 -10.57
N ALA A 46 7.41 -2.57 -11.49
CA ALA A 46 6.45 -1.49 -11.69
C ALA A 46 5.06 -2.00 -12.11
N ILE A 47 5.00 -3.03 -12.97
CA ILE A 47 3.74 -3.68 -13.37
C ILE A 47 3.10 -4.40 -12.18
N LEU A 48 3.86 -5.15 -11.39
CA LEU A 48 3.34 -5.85 -10.21
C LEU A 48 2.87 -4.85 -9.14
N PHE A 49 3.59 -3.76 -8.94
CA PHE A 49 3.20 -2.68 -8.03
C PHE A 49 1.96 -1.92 -8.52
N ALA A 50 1.80 -1.77 -9.83
CA ALA A 50 0.57 -1.26 -10.42
C ALA A 50 -0.63 -2.18 -10.14
N LEU A 51 -0.44 -3.50 -10.26
CA LEU A 51 -1.45 -4.51 -9.96
C LEU A 51 -1.83 -4.54 -8.48
N PHE A 52 -0.85 -4.35 -7.59
CA PHE A 52 -1.08 -4.14 -6.15
C PHE A 52 -2.07 -2.99 -5.90
N GLY A 53 -1.84 -1.84 -6.55
CA GLY A 53 -2.76 -0.71 -6.47
C GLY A 53 -4.17 -1.00 -7.00
N ILE A 54 -4.30 -1.86 -8.02
CA ILE A 54 -5.61 -2.30 -8.54
C ILE A 54 -6.33 -3.18 -7.52
N GLY A 55 -5.63 -4.14 -6.90
CA GLY A 55 -6.19 -5.01 -5.87
C GLY A 55 -6.74 -4.22 -4.68
N ILE A 56 -6.00 -3.20 -4.21
CA ILE A 56 -6.48 -2.27 -3.18
C ILE A 56 -7.73 -1.53 -3.65
N GLY A 57 -7.74 -0.99 -4.87
CA GLY A 57 -8.89 -0.26 -5.41
C GLY A 57 -10.17 -1.10 -5.41
N ILE A 58 -10.09 -2.37 -5.86
CA ILE A 58 -11.23 -3.29 -5.88
C ILE A 58 -11.76 -3.54 -4.46
N ALA A 59 -10.88 -3.76 -3.49
CA ALA A 59 -11.29 -4.12 -2.13
C ALA A 59 -11.72 -2.91 -1.27
N TYR A 60 -11.25 -1.69 -1.55
CA TYR A 60 -11.34 -0.56 -0.63
C TYR A 60 -12.77 -0.02 -0.44
N LEU A 61 -13.51 0.27 -1.52
CA LEU A 61 -14.84 0.89 -1.40
C LEU A 61 -15.93 -0.08 -0.96
N VAL A 62 -15.75 -1.38 -1.17
CA VAL A 62 -16.73 -2.41 -0.83
C VAL A 62 -17.16 -2.38 0.65
N PRO A 63 -16.25 -2.50 1.63
CA PRO A 63 -16.63 -2.46 3.05
C PRO A 63 -17.15 -1.08 3.48
N LEU A 64 -16.69 0.01 2.86
CA LEU A 64 -17.20 1.35 3.14
C LEU A 64 -18.68 1.47 2.75
N LEU A 65 -19.03 1.02 1.55
CA LEU A 65 -20.42 1.04 1.06
C LEU A 65 -21.32 0.13 1.88
N LEU A 66 -20.85 -1.06 2.24
CA LEU A 66 -21.58 -1.94 3.16
C LEU A 66 -21.80 -1.28 4.52
N ALA A 67 -20.79 -0.64 5.10
CA ALA A 67 -20.94 0.07 6.37
C ALA A 67 -22.00 1.19 6.29
N TRP A 68 -22.06 1.91 5.16
CA TRP A 68 -23.09 2.93 4.93
C TRP A 68 -24.50 2.36 4.75
N GLU A 69 -24.60 1.15 4.19
CA GLU A 69 -25.87 0.43 4.03
C GLU A 69 -26.40 -0.08 5.37
N PHE A 70 -25.52 -0.66 6.21
CA PHE A 70 -25.88 -1.15 7.54
C PHE A 70 -26.14 -0.03 8.57
N PHE A 71 -25.51 1.14 8.42
CA PHE A 71 -25.62 2.25 9.38
C PHE A 71 -25.83 3.62 8.69
N PRO A 72 -27.00 3.84 8.06
CA PRO A 72 -27.22 5.01 7.21
C PRO A 72 -27.25 6.34 7.97
N GLN A 73 -27.54 6.35 9.27
CA GLN A 73 -27.57 7.57 10.10
C GLN A 73 -26.17 8.00 10.58
N ARG A 74 -25.14 7.13 10.44
CA ARG A 74 -23.79 7.34 11.01
C ARG A 74 -22.69 7.28 9.95
N LYS A 75 -23.01 7.58 8.69
CA LYS A 75 -22.07 7.50 7.54
C LYS A 75 -20.80 8.31 7.78
N GLY A 76 -20.93 9.54 8.29
CA GLY A 76 -19.78 10.42 8.57
C GLY A 76 -18.83 9.86 9.62
N LEU A 77 -19.36 9.35 10.73
CA LEU A 77 -18.57 8.72 11.79
C LEU A 77 -17.84 7.47 11.28
N LEU A 78 -18.54 6.60 10.53
CA LEU A 78 -17.94 5.38 10.00
C LEU A 78 -16.84 5.66 8.98
N SER A 79 -17.08 6.59 8.05
CA SER A 79 -16.04 7.03 7.11
C SER A 79 -14.83 7.60 7.84
N GLY A 80 -15.06 8.41 8.89
CA GLY A 80 -13.99 8.96 9.73
C GLY A 80 -13.16 7.88 10.42
N ILE A 81 -13.81 6.86 10.99
CA ILE A 81 -13.11 5.73 11.62
C ILE A 81 -12.31 4.94 10.58
N ILE A 82 -12.90 4.63 9.42
CA ILE A 82 -12.24 3.84 8.36
C ILE A 82 -11.01 4.59 7.81
N VAL A 83 -11.16 5.87 7.46
CA VAL A 83 -10.06 6.69 6.95
C VAL A 83 -9.02 6.95 8.05
N GLY A 84 -9.46 7.15 9.30
CA GLY A 84 -8.59 7.28 10.47
C GLY A 84 -7.74 6.03 10.69
N ALA A 85 -8.34 4.84 10.61
CA ALA A 85 -7.62 3.56 10.70
C ALA A 85 -6.62 3.38 9.55
N PHE A 86 -6.97 3.79 8.34
CA PHE A 86 -6.06 3.76 7.18
C PHE A 86 -4.82 4.65 7.41
N GLY A 87 -5.01 5.89 7.86
CA GLY A 87 -3.92 6.80 8.19
C GLY A 87 -3.07 6.33 9.37
N PHE A 88 -3.72 5.83 10.42
CA PHE A 88 -3.04 5.27 11.59
C PHE A 88 -2.19 4.05 11.24
N GLY A 89 -2.68 3.18 10.36
CA GLY A 89 -1.89 2.06 9.83
C GLY A 89 -0.62 2.54 9.14
N ALA A 90 -0.73 3.50 8.21
CA ALA A 90 0.42 4.05 7.51
C ALA A 90 1.44 4.68 8.47
N PHE A 91 0.97 5.38 9.51
CA PHE A 91 1.81 5.96 10.55
C PHE A 91 2.61 4.89 11.31
N PHE A 92 1.93 3.84 11.81
CA PHE A 92 2.59 2.76 12.55
C PHE A 92 3.59 1.96 11.67
N PHE A 93 3.18 1.59 10.47
CA PHE A 93 4.05 0.85 9.55
C PHE A 93 5.22 1.69 9.05
N GLY A 94 5.11 3.03 9.03
CA GLY A 94 6.23 3.92 8.78
C GLY A 94 7.38 3.72 9.78
N PHE A 95 7.09 3.72 11.09
CA PHE A 95 8.10 3.47 12.11
C PHE A 95 8.69 2.07 12.03
N ILE A 96 7.85 1.06 11.79
CA ILE A 96 8.31 -0.32 11.64
C ILE A 96 9.25 -0.43 10.44
N SER A 97 8.86 0.14 9.30
CA SER A 97 9.69 0.11 8.09
C SER A 97 11.02 0.82 8.31
N LEU A 98 11.01 1.97 9.00
CA LEU A 98 12.21 2.70 9.36
C LEU A 98 13.12 1.89 10.29
N ALA A 99 12.55 1.22 11.30
CA ALA A 99 13.32 0.40 12.24
C ALA A 99 13.95 -0.83 11.57
N ILE A 100 13.30 -1.40 10.53
CA ILE A 100 13.87 -2.52 9.77
C ILE A 100 14.98 -2.04 8.82
N VAL A 101 14.80 -0.89 8.16
CA VAL A 101 15.78 -0.34 7.20
C VAL A 101 16.97 0.32 7.89
N ASN A 102 16.74 1.04 8.99
CA ASN A 102 17.75 1.80 9.73
C ASN A 102 17.73 1.43 11.23
N PRO A 103 18.08 0.19 11.60
CA PRO A 103 18.05 -0.27 12.99
C PRO A 103 19.07 0.47 13.88
N SER A 104 20.17 0.96 13.30
CA SER A 104 21.21 1.73 14.00
C SER A 104 20.85 3.22 14.14
N ASN A 105 19.71 3.66 13.62
CA ASN A 105 19.26 5.05 13.59
C ASN A 105 20.35 6.03 13.11
N GLU A 106 21.04 5.67 12.02
CA GLU A 106 22.06 6.52 11.40
C GLU A 106 21.40 7.80 10.83
N SER A 107 22.09 8.92 10.95
CA SER A 107 21.65 10.20 10.39
C SER A 107 22.07 10.34 8.92
N PRO A 108 21.25 10.98 8.08
CA PRO A 108 21.62 11.28 6.70
C PRO A 108 22.90 12.14 6.64
N THR A 109 23.72 11.91 5.63
CA THR A 109 25.10 12.44 5.54
C THR A 109 25.22 13.57 4.51
N ILE A 110 24.32 13.62 3.52
CA ILE A 110 24.37 14.57 2.42
C ILE A 110 23.24 15.59 2.58
N HIS A 111 23.60 16.85 2.83
CA HIS A 111 22.66 17.96 2.90
C HIS A 111 22.38 18.50 1.49
N THR A 112 21.13 18.42 1.05
CA THR A 112 20.66 18.98 -0.23
C THR A 112 19.65 20.09 0.03
N GLU A 113 19.49 21.05 -0.89
CA GLU A 113 18.48 22.12 -0.76
C GLU A 113 17.03 21.59 -0.60
N GLY A 114 16.77 20.34 -1.01
CA GLY A 114 15.47 19.66 -0.87
C GLY A 114 15.35 18.72 0.34
N GLY A 115 16.37 18.65 1.20
CA GLY A 115 16.40 17.79 2.39
C GLY A 115 17.66 16.92 2.47
N ASP A 116 17.82 16.28 3.64
CA ASP A 116 18.99 15.45 3.94
C ASP A 116 18.79 14.03 3.39
N ILE A 117 19.77 13.52 2.66
CA ILE A 117 19.75 12.19 2.06
C ILE A 117 20.87 11.30 2.61
N PHE A 118 20.61 10.01 2.62
CA PHE A 118 21.62 8.99 2.92
C PHE A 118 22.56 8.83 1.73
N ASP A 119 23.86 8.74 2.01
CA ASP A 119 24.82 8.36 0.99
C ASP A 119 24.49 6.96 0.44
N LYS A 120 24.70 6.73 -0.85
CA LYS A 120 24.33 5.46 -1.52
C LYS A 120 25.08 4.27 -0.91
N ASP A 121 26.27 4.52 -0.39
CA ASP A 121 27.13 3.54 0.29
C ASP A 121 26.89 3.45 1.81
N SER A 122 25.93 4.20 2.36
CA SER A 122 25.51 4.02 3.75
C SER A 122 24.77 2.68 3.92
N LYS A 123 24.85 2.11 5.13
CA LYS A 123 24.11 0.87 5.46
C LYS A 123 22.59 1.02 5.23
N PRO A 124 21.94 2.11 5.70
CA PRO A 124 20.50 2.30 5.50
C PRO A 124 20.09 2.36 4.02
N ALA A 125 20.87 3.04 3.18
CA ALA A 125 20.57 3.13 1.74
C ALA A 125 20.68 1.76 1.04
N ARG A 126 21.71 0.98 1.37
CA ARG A 126 21.86 -0.39 0.83
C ARG A 126 20.79 -1.33 1.33
N ASP A 127 20.40 -1.25 2.60
CA ASP A 127 19.39 -2.15 3.16
C ASP A 127 17.99 -1.82 2.61
N ALA A 128 17.69 -0.54 2.35
CA ALA A 128 16.51 -0.12 1.58
C ALA A 128 16.52 -0.69 0.15
N LEU A 129 17.65 -0.61 -0.56
CA LEU A 129 17.79 -1.15 -1.92
C LEU A 129 17.70 -2.68 -1.95
N LYS A 130 18.28 -3.37 -0.96
CA LYS A 130 18.18 -4.84 -0.83
C LYS A 130 16.74 -5.31 -0.62
N MET A 131 15.90 -4.55 0.08
CA MET A 131 14.47 -4.88 0.18
C MET A 131 13.79 -4.86 -1.18
N LEU A 132 14.20 -3.94 -2.05
CA LEU A 132 13.63 -3.82 -3.38
C LEU A 132 14.25 -4.80 -4.38
N ARG A 133 15.43 -5.39 -4.11
CA ARG A 133 16.16 -6.34 -4.98
C ARG A 133 16.33 -5.87 -6.43
N ILE A 134 16.13 -4.59 -6.72
CA ILE A 134 16.31 -4.02 -8.05
C ILE A 134 17.81 -3.74 -8.23
N ASN A 135 18.45 -4.48 -9.14
CA ASN A 135 19.78 -4.14 -9.60
C ASN A 135 19.65 -2.96 -10.57
N CYS A 136 20.15 -1.79 -10.17
CA CYS A 136 20.36 -0.64 -11.05
C CYS A 136 21.73 -0.73 -11.72
#